data_AF-A0A7C7PY93-F1
#
_entry.id   AF-A0A7C7PY93-F1
#
_cell.length_a   1.000
_cell.length_b   1.000
_cell.length_c   1.000
_cell.angle_alpha   90.00
_cell.angle_beta   90.00
_cell.angle_gamma   90.00
#
_symmetry.space_group_name_H-M   'P 1'
#
loop_
_entity.id
_entity.type
_entity.pdbx_description
1 polymer ?
#
loop_
_entity_poly.entity_id
_entity_poly.type
_entity_poly.pdbx_seq_one_letter_code
_entity_poly.pdbx_strand_id
1 'polypeptide(L)'
;NVDLDTRVKLDRYDIGLYYNVPFAGTLDPEIGINVRILDFEGRVTGEETSTGQVVTESKSMTVPIPMLYASLGINLPFVKVIGEARGVTYQGNSYYDLTGEVRVSPLPFFFVGAGYRYERLKLDDVSDVTADIEINSVFANAGVSF
;
A
#
# COMPACT_ATOMS: atom_id res chain seq x y z
N ASN A 1 27.32 8.88 25.61
CA ASN A 1 26.43 9.11 24.46
C ASN A 1 26.76 8.05 23.45
N VAL A 2 25.82 7.15 23.18
CA VAL A 2 25.95 6.18 22.09
C VAL A 2 25.27 6.83 20.90
N ASP A 3 26.00 7.05 19.81
CA ASP A 3 25.40 7.42 18.54
C ASP A 3 24.73 6.15 17.97
N LEU A 4 23.41 6.16 17.93
CA LEU A 4 22.57 5.09 17.39
C LEU A 4 22.10 5.53 16.01
N ASP A 5 22.56 4.84 14.96
CA ASP A 5 22.05 4.99 13.60
C ASP A 5 21.03 3.88 13.34
N THR A 6 19.76 4.28 13.17
CA THR A 6 18.64 3.37 12.91
C THR A 6 18.13 3.60 11.50
N ARG A 7 18.26 2.58 10.65
CA ARG A 7 17.72 2.60 9.29
C ARG A 7 16.61 1.57 9.15
N VAL A 8 15.45 2.03 8.72
CA VAL A 8 14.28 1.17 8.45
C VAL A 8 13.93 1.28 6.97
N LYS A 9 13.82 0.13 6.31
CA LYS A 9 13.39 0.00 4.92
C LYS A 9 12.20 -0.94 4.86
N LEU A 10 11.18 -0.55 4.09
CA LEU A 10 9.98 -1.35 3.85
C LEU A 10 9.73 -1.39 2.35
N ASP A 11 9.97 -2.55 1.75
CA ASP A 11 9.64 -2.81 0.35
C ASP A 11 8.27 -3.52 0.26
N ARG A 12 7.51 -3.21 -0.80
CA ARG A 12 6.17 -3.74 -1.00
C ARG A 12 5.97 -4.22 -2.42
N TYR A 13 5.45 -5.44 -2.54
CA TYR A 13 5.10 -6.06 -3.82
C TYR A 13 3.64 -6.49 -3.80
N ASP A 14 2.91 -6.24 -4.88
CA ASP A 14 1.48 -6.53 -4.99
C ASP A 14 1.22 -7.46 -6.19
N ILE A 15 0.52 -8.57 -5.95
CA ILE A 15 0.05 -9.49 -6.99
C ILE A 15 -1.49 -9.52 -6.91
N GLY A 16 -2.18 -9.12 -7.97
CA GLY A 16 -3.64 -9.00 -7.99
C GLY A 16 -4.30 -9.82 -9.09
N LEU A 17 -5.45 -10.42 -8.77
CA LEU A 17 -6.39 -10.97 -9.74
C LEU A 17 -7.72 -10.23 -9.59
N TYR A 18 -8.12 -9.54 -10.64
CA TYR A 18 -9.33 -8.70 -10.65
C TYR A 18 -10.31 -9.14 -11.72
N TYR A 19 -11.58 -8.99 -11.42
CA TYR A 19 -12.69 -9.31 -12.30
C TYR A 19 -13.63 -8.12 -12.40
N ASN A 20 -13.80 -7.62 -13.62
CA ASN A 20 -14.77 -6.57 -13.91
C ASN A 20 -16.16 -7.18 -13.89
N VAL A 21 -17.01 -6.67 -13.01
CA VAL A 21 -18.40 -7.10 -12.94
C VAL A 21 -19.14 -6.41 -14.07
N PRO A 22 -19.64 -7.15 -15.08
CA PRO A 22 -20.29 -6.53 -16.23
C PRO A 22 -21.54 -5.79 -15.76
N PHE A 23 -21.52 -4.46 -15.82
CA PHE A 23 -22.64 -3.59 -15.52
C PHE A 23 -22.96 -2.73 -16.74
N ALA A 24 -24.25 -2.54 -17.04
CA ALA A 24 -24.65 -1.71 -18.17
C ALA A 24 -24.58 -0.22 -17.78
N GLY A 25 -23.67 0.54 -18.39
CA GLY A 25 -23.67 2.00 -18.35
C GLY A 25 -22.36 2.65 -17.90
N THR A 26 -22.48 3.70 -17.08
CA THR A 26 -21.40 4.59 -16.63
C THR A 26 -20.56 3.99 -15.49
N LEU A 27 -21.07 2.96 -14.83
CA LEU A 27 -20.44 2.33 -13.67
C LEU A 27 -19.47 1.22 -14.11
N ASP A 28 -18.32 1.18 -13.46
CA ASP A 28 -17.23 0.25 -13.71
C ASP A 28 -16.84 -0.43 -12.38
N PRO A 29 -17.67 -1.36 -11.88
CA PRO A 29 -17.38 -2.11 -10.67
C PRO A 29 -16.39 -3.26 -10.94
N GLU A 30 -15.38 -3.38 -10.09
CA GLU A 30 -14.41 -4.45 -10.12
C GLU A 30 -14.28 -5.08 -8.73
N ILE A 31 -14.12 -6.39 -8.68
CA ILE A 31 -13.84 -7.14 -7.46
C ILE A 31 -12.67 -8.06 -7.70
N GLY A 32 -11.97 -8.46 -6.64
CA GLY A 32 -10.89 -9.40 -6.79
C GLY A 32 -10.19 -9.74 -5.49
N ILE A 33 -9.03 -10.34 -5.66
CA ILE A 33 -8.12 -10.68 -4.58
C ILE A 33 -6.74 -10.12 -4.90
N ASN A 34 -6.02 -9.76 -3.86
CA ASN A 34 -4.66 -9.25 -3.96
C ASN A 34 -3.81 -9.90 -2.88
N VAL A 35 -2.60 -10.31 -3.21
CA VAL A 35 -1.59 -10.76 -2.25
C VAL A 35 -0.51 -9.71 -2.23
N ARG A 36 -0.33 -9.07 -1.07
CA ARG A 36 0.69 -8.06 -0.83
C ARG A 36 1.82 -8.65 -0.02
N ILE A 37 3.02 -8.63 -0.56
CA ILE A 37 4.23 -9.09 0.11
C ILE A 37 4.93 -7.86 0.68
N LEU A 38 5.02 -7.79 2.01
CA LEU A 38 5.79 -6.77 2.72
C LEU A 38 7.15 -7.35 3.07
N ASP A 39 8.21 -6.66 2.70
CA ASP A 39 9.58 -7.00 3.06
C ASP A 39 10.15 -5.89 3.94
N PHE A 40 10.30 -6.17 5.23
CA PHE A 40 10.81 -5.26 6.23
C PHE A 40 12.28 -5.55 6.47
N GLU A 41 13.13 -4.53 6.39
CA GLU A 41 14.55 -4.60 6.75
C GLU A 41 14.87 -3.47 7.75
N GLY A 42 15.11 -3.84 9.00
CA GLY A 42 15.57 -2.94 10.05
C GLY A 42 17.04 -3.19 10.35
N ARG A 43 17.86 -2.13 10.33
CA ARG A 43 19.29 -2.18 10.69
C ARG A 43 19.55 -1.15 11.79
N VAL A 44 20.07 -1.62 12.92
CA VAL A 44 20.49 -0.78 14.04
C VAL A 44 22.00 -0.91 14.16
N THR A 45 22.70 0.21 14.09
CA THR A 45 24.15 0.28 14.33
C THR A 45 24.39 1.15 15.56
N GLY A 46 25.07 0.60 16.57
CA GLY A 46 25.44 1.31 17.79
C GLY A 46 26.89 1.08 18.17
N GLU A 47 27.53 2.08 18.78
CA GLU A 47 28.90 1.99 19.27
C GLU A 47 28.93 1.74 20.78
N GLU A 48 29.50 0.62 21.21
CA GLU A 48 29.57 0.27 22.63
C GLU A 48 30.60 1.15 23.36
N THR A 49 30.12 2.07 24.20
CA THR A 49 30.93 3.09 24.91
C THR A 49 32.10 2.53 25.76
N SER A 50 32.07 1.25 26.14
CA SER A 50 33.09 0.62 27.00
C SER A 50 34.24 -0.04 26.21
N THR A 51 34.01 -0.41 24.95
CA THR A 51 34.95 -1.19 24.11
C THR A 51 35.30 -0.47 22.81
N GLY A 52 34.52 0.54 22.40
CA GLY A 52 34.62 1.21 21.09
C GLY A 52 34.16 0.33 19.93
N GLN A 53 33.46 -0.78 20.21
CA GLN A 53 33.04 -1.74 19.20
C GLN A 53 31.71 -1.31 18.57
N VAL A 54 31.68 -1.23 17.24
CA VAL A 54 30.46 -1.00 16.47
C VAL A 54 29.69 -2.31 16.36
N VAL A 55 28.54 -2.39 17.02
CA VAL A 55 27.60 -3.52 16.93
C VAL A 55 26.53 -3.16 15.91
N THR A 56 26.30 -4.05 14.95
CA THR A 56 25.20 -3.91 13.98
C THR A 56 24.26 -5.10 14.10
N GLU A 57 22.99 -4.83 14.38
CA GLU A 57 21.93 -5.82 14.42
C GLU A 57 20.97 -5.56 13.24
N SER A 58 20.67 -6.60 12.47
CA SER A 58 19.77 -6.51 11.31
C SER A 58 18.69 -7.57 11.40
N LYS A 59 17.43 -7.17 11.27
CA LYS A 59 16.28 -8.07 11.24
C LYS A 59 15.49 -7.85 9.95
N SER A 60 15.33 -8.91 9.17
CA SER A 60 14.52 -8.93 7.96
C SER A 60 13.30 -9.81 8.16
N MET A 61 12.12 -9.37 7.73
CA MET A 61 10.88 -10.14 7.79
C MET A 61 10.07 -9.94 6.52
N THR A 62 9.73 -11.05 5.86
CA THR A 62 8.88 -11.03 4.66
C THR A 62 7.53 -11.68 4.96
N VAL A 63 6.44 -10.95 4.74
CA VAL A 63 5.08 -11.41 5.08
C VAL A 63 4.16 -11.27 3.87
N PRO A 64 3.62 -12.38 3.34
CA PRO A 64 2.54 -12.33 2.36
C PRO A 64 1.19 -12.11 3.05
N ILE A 65 0.45 -11.11 2.60
CA ILE A 65 -0.84 -10.71 3.15
C ILE A 65 -1.90 -10.83 2.05
N PRO A 66 -2.77 -11.87 2.09
CA PRO A 66 -3.90 -11.95 1.18
C PRO A 66 -4.97 -10.93 1.59
N MET A 67 -5.52 -10.22 0.62
CA MET A 67 -6.49 -9.15 0.76
C MET A 67 -7.61 -9.30 -0.25
N LEU A 68 -8.80 -8.88 0.16
CA LEU A 68 -9.91 -8.67 -0.77
C LEU A 68 -9.75 -7.31 -1.43
N TYR A 69 -10.22 -7.23 -2.67
CA TYR A 69 -10.22 -6.03 -3.48
C TYR A 69 -11.63 -5.72 -3.97
N ALA A 70 -12.01 -4.46 -3.92
CA ALA A 70 -13.16 -3.93 -4.63
C ALA A 70 -12.88 -2.52 -5.12
N SER A 71 -13.37 -2.18 -6.30
CA SER A 71 -13.37 -0.81 -6.79
C SER A 71 -14.65 -0.48 -7.54
N LEU A 72 -14.93 0.82 -7.62
CA LEU A 72 -16.04 1.38 -8.34
C LEU A 72 -15.56 2.61 -9.10
N GLY A 73 -15.59 2.53 -10.42
CA GLY A 73 -15.38 3.66 -11.32
C GLY A 73 -16.69 4.27 -11.80
N ILE A 74 -16.71 5.59 -11.98
CA ILE A 74 -17.76 6.31 -12.71
C ILE A 74 -17.10 6.98 -13.92
N ASN A 75 -17.47 6.54 -15.11
CA ASN A 75 -16.91 7.02 -16.38
C ASN A 75 -17.79 8.14 -16.98
N LEU A 76 -17.36 9.39 -16.84
CA LEU A 76 -18.00 10.57 -17.46
C LEU A 76 -17.22 11.00 -18.72
N PRO A 77 -17.80 11.85 -19.59
CA PRO A 77 -17.06 12.45 -20.68
C PRO A 77 -15.81 13.19 -20.15
N PHE A 78 -14.63 12.75 -20.61
CA PHE A 78 -13.32 13.29 -20.24
C PHE A 78 -12.93 13.16 -18.75
N VAL A 79 -13.77 12.60 -17.88
CA VAL A 79 -13.51 12.50 -16.44
C VAL A 79 -13.86 11.11 -15.94
N LYS A 80 -12.98 10.50 -15.16
CA LYS A 80 -13.25 9.24 -14.45
C LYS A 80 -13.01 9.43 -12.97
N VAL A 81 -13.99 9.06 -12.15
CA VAL A 81 -13.84 9.03 -10.68
C VAL A 81 -13.74 7.58 -10.25
N ILE A 82 -12.76 7.24 -9.43
CA ILE A 82 -12.46 5.87 -9.02
C ILE A 82 -12.37 5.83 -7.50
N GLY A 83 -13.15 4.96 -6.88
CA GLY A 83 -12.98 4.56 -5.48
C GLY A 83 -12.49 3.12 -5.43
N GLU A 84 -11.44 2.86 -4.67
CA GLU A 84 -10.80 1.56 -4.55
C GLU A 84 -10.57 1.23 -3.07
N ALA A 85 -10.83 -0.01 -2.70
CA ALA A 85 -10.62 -0.52 -1.36
C ALA A 85 -9.96 -1.90 -1.42
N ARG A 86 -8.87 -2.04 -0.68
CA ARG A 86 -8.24 -3.33 -0.35
C ARG A 86 -8.28 -3.52 1.14
N GLY A 87 -8.45 -4.76 1.57
CA GLY A 87 -8.15 -5.07 2.96
C GLY A 87 -8.34 -6.51 3.37
N VAL A 88 -7.84 -6.79 4.56
CA VAL A 88 -7.99 -8.04 5.28
C VAL A 88 -8.07 -7.75 6.77
N THR A 89 -8.79 -8.58 7.48
CA THR A 89 -8.79 -8.60 8.94
C THR A 89 -8.68 -10.04 9.40
N TYR A 90 -7.74 -10.30 10.30
CA TYR A 90 -7.48 -11.63 10.82
C TYR A 90 -7.06 -11.57 12.30
N GLN A 91 -7.87 -12.13 13.19
CA GLN A 91 -7.54 -12.30 14.61
C GLN A 91 -6.96 -11.03 15.28
N GLY A 92 -7.62 -9.87 15.10
CA GLY A 92 -7.17 -8.59 15.67
C GLY A 92 -6.18 -7.80 14.79
N ASN A 93 -5.53 -8.46 13.84
CA ASN A 93 -4.72 -7.83 12.81
C ASN A 93 -5.61 -7.28 11.70
N SER A 94 -5.26 -6.12 11.16
CA SER A 94 -5.96 -5.53 10.02
C SER A 94 -5.00 -4.81 9.11
N TYR A 95 -5.23 -4.94 7.82
CA TYR A 95 -4.56 -4.13 6.82
C TYR A 95 -5.61 -3.64 5.85
N TYR A 96 -5.73 -2.32 5.68
CA TYR A 96 -6.61 -1.72 4.70
C TYR A 96 -5.92 -0.58 3.95
N ASP A 97 -6.27 -0.47 2.67
CA ASP A 97 -5.80 0.53 1.72
C ASP A 97 -7.02 1.06 0.96
N LEU A 98 -7.35 2.32 1.19
CA LEU A 98 -8.45 3.03 0.57
C LEU A 98 -7.88 4.10 -0.35
N THR A 99 -8.27 4.07 -1.62
CA THR A 99 -7.80 5.03 -2.62
C THR A 99 -8.99 5.70 -3.30
N GLY A 100 -8.97 7.02 -3.35
CA GLY A 100 -9.88 7.83 -4.16
C GLY A 100 -9.10 8.56 -5.24
N GLU A 101 -9.51 8.47 -6.48
CA GLU A 101 -8.81 9.05 -7.62
C GLU A 101 -9.78 9.75 -8.59
N VAL A 102 -9.38 10.89 -9.11
CA VAL A 102 -10.03 11.57 -10.24
C VAL A 102 -9.04 11.65 -11.38
N ARG A 103 -9.46 11.15 -12.55
CA ARG A 103 -8.71 11.22 -13.81
C ARG A 103 -9.42 12.15 -14.78
N VAL A 104 -8.66 12.98 -15.47
CA VAL A 104 -9.11 13.81 -16.58
C VAL A 104 -8.39 13.37 -17.83
N SER A 105 -9.15 13.14 -18.91
CA SER A 105 -8.64 12.68 -20.20
C SER A 105 -8.83 13.78 -21.26
N PRO A 106 -7.93 14.79 -21.32
CA PRO A 106 -8.08 15.92 -22.24
C PRO A 106 -7.87 15.54 -23.71
N LEU A 107 -7.18 14.44 -23.95
CA LEU A 107 -6.90 13.89 -25.28
C LEU A 107 -7.34 12.41 -25.31
N PRO A 108 -7.71 11.88 -26.49
CA PRO A 108 -7.92 10.45 -26.66
C PRO A 108 -6.71 9.67 -26.16
N PHE A 109 -6.97 8.59 -25.43
CA PHE A 109 -5.97 7.68 -24.88
C PHE A 109 -5.01 8.26 -23.84
N PHE A 110 -5.07 9.54 -23.48
CA PHE A 110 -4.19 10.12 -22.46
C PHE A 110 -5.02 10.58 -21.26
N PHE A 111 -4.50 10.37 -20.05
CA PHE A 111 -5.12 10.86 -18.83
C PHE A 111 -4.09 11.48 -17.88
N VAL A 112 -4.55 12.42 -17.07
CA VAL A 112 -3.87 12.93 -15.88
C VAL A 112 -4.78 12.66 -14.70
N GLY A 113 -4.25 12.01 -13.68
CA GLY A 113 -4.95 11.67 -12.46
C GLY A 113 -4.37 12.37 -11.24
N ALA A 114 -5.22 12.63 -10.26
CA ALA A 114 -4.81 12.96 -8.92
C ALA A 114 -5.71 12.22 -7.93
N GLY A 115 -5.14 11.86 -6.79
CA GLY A 115 -5.87 11.07 -5.81
C GLY A 115 -5.29 11.18 -4.42
N TYR A 116 -6.02 10.54 -3.52
CA TYR A 116 -5.65 10.38 -2.12
C TYR A 116 -5.70 8.90 -1.78
N ARG A 117 -4.68 8.45 -1.06
CA ARG A 117 -4.58 7.10 -0.51
C ARG A 117 -4.46 7.19 0.99
N TYR A 118 -5.30 6.41 1.66
CA TYR A 118 -5.23 6.12 3.08
C TYR A 118 -4.89 4.66 3.28
N GLU A 119 -3.82 4.39 3.99
CA GLU A 119 -3.36 3.04 4.26
C GLU A 119 -3.09 2.88 5.75
N ARG A 120 -3.59 1.80 6.35
CA ARG A 120 -3.29 1.47 7.74
C ARG A 120 -3.02 0.00 7.91
N LEU A 121 -1.90 -0.30 8.55
CA LEU A 121 -1.50 -1.63 8.97
C LEU A 121 -1.49 -1.68 10.50
N LYS A 122 -2.32 -2.55 11.05
CA LYS A 122 -2.33 -2.87 12.47
C LYS A 122 -1.98 -4.34 12.67
N LEU A 123 -0.86 -4.58 13.35
CA LEU A 123 -0.39 -5.89 13.78
C LEU A 123 -0.45 -5.97 15.30
N ASP A 124 -1.14 -6.98 15.80
CA ASP A 124 -1.32 -7.32 17.21
C ASP A 124 -0.68 -8.70 17.42
N ASP A 125 0.51 -8.71 18.03
CA ASP A 125 1.29 -9.90 18.41
C ASP A 125 1.53 -10.94 17.29
N VAL A 126 1.91 -10.49 16.09
CA VAL A 126 2.31 -11.41 15.00
C VAL A 126 3.80 -11.69 15.12
N SER A 127 4.17 -12.88 15.62
CA SER A 127 5.57 -13.29 15.82
C SER A 127 6.38 -12.31 16.70
N ASP A 128 5.79 -11.91 17.83
CA ASP A 128 6.34 -10.93 18.78
C ASP A 128 6.54 -9.52 18.19
N VAL A 129 5.83 -9.19 17.10
CA VAL A 129 5.85 -7.87 16.47
C VAL A 129 4.47 -7.21 16.60
N THR A 130 4.45 -6.04 17.24
CA THR A 130 3.31 -5.12 17.28
C THR A 130 3.63 -3.90 16.43
N ALA A 131 2.71 -3.50 15.55
CA ALA A 131 2.88 -2.31 14.71
C ALA A 131 1.54 -1.62 14.45
N ASP A 132 1.50 -0.29 14.55
CA ASP A 132 0.39 0.53 14.05
C ASP A 132 1.00 1.59 13.12
N ILE A 133 0.87 1.35 11.82
CA ILE A 133 1.42 2.20 10.77
C ILE A 133 0.24 2.82 10.04
N GLU A 134 0.18 4.14 10.03
CA GLU A 134 -0.81 4.91 9.27
C GLU A 134 -0.09 5.78 8.23
N ILE A 135 -0.51 5.67 6.98
CA ILE A 135 0.06 6.39 5.84
C ILE A 135 -1.07 7.12 5.12
N ASN A 136 -0.91 8.43 5.02
CA ASN A 136 -1.81 9.33 4.32
C ASN A 136 -1.04 9.98 3.17
N SER A 137 -1.43 9.70 1.93
CA SER A 137 -0.66 10.07 0.75
C SER A 137 -1.53 10.73 -0.31
N VAL A 138 -1.17 11.94 -0.72
CA VAL A 138 -1.64 12.55 -1.97
C VAL A 138 -0.74 12.08 -3.11
N PHE A 139 -1.32 11.81 -4.28
CA PHE A 139 -0.55 11.45 -5.46
C PHE A 139 -1.12 12.09 -6.72
N ALA A 140 -0.26 12.23 -7.72
CA ALA A 140 -0.63 12.57 -9.08
C ALA A 140 0.00 11.55 -10.03
N ASN A 141 -0.69 11.26 -11.13
CA ASN A 141 -0.23 10.35 -12.15
C ASN A 141 -0.62 10.88 -13.53
N ALA A 142 0.03 10.36 -14.57
CA ALA A 142 -0.39 10.57 -15.94
C ALA A 142 -0.06 9.29 -16.72
N GLY A 143 -0.85 8.98 -17.73
CA GLY A 143 -0.68 7.74 -18.45
C GLY A 143 -1.49 7.68 -19.74
N VAL A 144 -1.41 6.53 -20.39
CA VAL A 144 -2.19 6.22 -21.58
C VAL A 144 -3.12 5.03 -21.35
N SER A 145 -4.33 5.08 -21.91
CA SER A 145 -5.35 4.02 -21.82
C SER A 145 -5.84 3.72 -23.23
N PHE A 146 -5.77 2.45 -23.65
CA PHE A 146 -6.18 1.96 -24.98
C PHE A 146 -7.30 0.94 -24.88
#